data_AF-A0A954Q9B2-F1
#
_entry.id   AF-A0A954Q9B2-F1
#
_cell.length_a   1.000
_cell.length_b   1.000
_cell.length_c   1.000
_cell.angle_alpha   90.00
_cell.angle_beta   90.00
_cell.angle_gamma   90.00
#
_symmetry.space_group_name_H-M   'P 1'
#
loop_
_entity.id
_entity.type
_entity.pdbx_description
1 polymer ?
#
loop_
_entity_poly.entity_id
_entity_poly.type
_entity_poly.pdbx_seq_one_letter_code
_entity_poly.pdbx_strand_id
1 'polypeptide(L)'
;MTGLGIAAFTILLLLSLSLQSTTAADKRPNILFIIVDDQSPFDLKVYNPDSTLETPNIDRIAAQGMVFDSAHHMGAWVGAVCTSSRHMIMSGRTVWHIPDRGGRTNNPNVSDPKLVPPDLVQNTMAADFNRAGYDTTRTCKKGNSYDGANQQSTVLHDETKRGE
;
A
#
# COMPACT_ATOMS: atom_id res chain seq x y z
N MET A 1 37.27 -53.30 -0.97
CA MET A 1 36.92 -52.43 -2.12
C MET A 1 35.51 -51.81 -1.98
N THR A 2 35.00 -51.56 -0.77
CA THR A 2 33.61 -51.09 -0.53
C THR A 2 33.52 -49.63 -0.04
N GLY A 3 34.59 -49.07 0.53
CA GLY A 3 34.59 -47.70 1.07
C GLY A 3 34.64 -46.59 0.01
N LEU A 4 35.27 -46.85 -1.13
CA LEU A 4 35.43 -45.84 -2.19
C LEU A 4 34.10 -45.53 -2.91
N GLY A 5 33.23 -46.54 -3.05
CA GLY A 5 31.91 -46.38 -3.67
C GLY A 5 30.92 -45.61 -2.79
N ILE A 6 30.98 -45.80 -1.46
CA ILE A 6 30.14 -45.06 -0.51
C ILE A 6 30.53 -43.59 -0.47
N ALA A 7 31.84 -43.28 -0.44
CA ALA A 7 32.32 -41.90 -0.47
C ALA A 7 31.92 -41.17 -1.76
N ALA A 8 32.04 -41.83 -2.92
CA ALA A 8 31.62 -41.26 -4.20
C ALA A 8 30.11 -41.00 -4.24
N PHE A 9 29.29 -41.92 -3.71
CA PHE A 9 27.83 -41.76 -3.67
C PHE A 9 27.39 -40.62 -2.74
N THR A 10 28.02 -40.48 -1.57
CA THR A 10 27.72 -39.38 -0.64
C THR A 10 28.14 -38.02 -1.22
N ILE A 11 29.28 -37.95 -1.92
CA ILE A 11 29.72 -36.72 -2.61
C ILE A 11 28.74 -36.37 -3.74
N LEU A 12 28.29 -37.34 -4.52
CA LEU A 12 27.33 -37.12 -5.60
C LEU A 12 25.96 -36.65 -5.06
N LEU A 13 25.53 -37.20 -3.93
CA LEU A 13 24.29 -36.81 -3.25
C LEU A 13 24.37 -35.38 -2.71
N LEU A 14 25.49 -35.01 -2.07
CA LEU A 14 25.75 -33.66 -1.58
C LEU A 14 25.86 -32.62 -2.72
N LEU A 15 26.44 -33.00 -3.86
CA LEU A 15 26.46 -32.16 -5.06
C LEU A 15 25.05 -31.99 -5.65
N SER A 16 24.24 -33.05 -5.66
CA SER A 16 22.86 -32.97 -6.18
C SER A 16 21.94 -32.08 -5.33
N LEU A 17 22.15 -32.05 -4.00
CA LEU A 17 21.42 -31.18 -3.08
C LEU A 17 21.84 -29.72 -3.20
N SER A 18 23.12 -29.43 -3.50
CA SER A 18 23.60 -28.05 -3.66
C SER A 18 23.19 -27.43 -5.01
N LEU A 19 22.90 -28.25 -6.03
CA LEU A 19 22.38 -27.77 -7.32
C LEU A 19 20.86 -27.47 -7.31
N GLN A 20 20.12 -27.84 -6.26
CA GLN A 20 18.66 -27.57 -6.16
C GLN A 20 18.33 -26.20 -5.56
N SER A 21 19.34 -25.42 -5.15
CA SER A 21 19.16 -24.00 -4.79
C SER A 21 19.16 -23.08 -6.02
N THR A 22 18.65 -23.55 -7.16
CA THR A 22 18.32 -22.69 -8.31
C THR A 22 17.16 -21.78 -7.93
N THR A 23 17.53 -20.61 -7.40
CA THR A 23 16.94 -19.30 -7.70
C THR A 23 15.51 -19.38 -8.25
N ALA A 24 14.53 -19.55 -7.36
CA ALA A 24 13.34 -18.73 -7.50
C ALA A 24 13.86 -17.30 -7.36
N ALA A 25 14.28 -16.69 -8.48
CA ALA A 25 14.54 -15.28 -8.51
C ALA A 25 13.26 -14.66 -7.97
N ASP A 26 13.34 -14.06 -6.77
CA ASP A 26 12.26 -13.30 -6.17
C ASP A 26 11.84 -12.28 -7.22
N LYS A 27 10.82 -12.62 -8.01
CA LYS A 27 10.27 -11.72 -9.01
C LYS A 27 9.51 -10.68 -8.22
N ARG A 28 10.26 -9.66 -7.81
CA ARG A 28 9.74 -8.51 -7.09
C ARG A 28 8.61 -7.89 -7.92
N PRO A 29 7.34 -7.98 -7.49
CA PRO A 29 6.22 -7.58 -8.32
C PRO A 29 6.11 -6.06 -8.43
N ASN A 30 5.72 -5.53 -9.58
CA ASN A 30 5.31 -4.13 -9.64
C ASN A 30 3.94 -3.97 -8.98
N ILE A 31 3.81 -2.96 -8.10
CA ILE A 31 2.57 -2.71 -7.35
C ILE A 31 1.98 -1.39 -7.82
N LEU A 32 0.77 -1.44 -8.36
CA LEU A 32 -0.02 -0.27 -8.72
C LEU A 32 -1.16 -0.10 -7.72
N PHE A 33 -1.08 0.94 -6.90
CA PHE A 33 -2.11 1.27 -5.93
C PHE A 33 -2.95 2.46 -6.43
N ILE A 34 -4.24 2.22 -6.66
CA ILE A 34 -5.19 3.23 -7.15
C ILE A 34 -6.20 3.53 -6.03
N ILE A 35 -6.35 4.81 -5.71
CA ILE A 35 -7.36 5.31 -4.77
C ILE A 35 -8.18 6.41 -5.45
N VAL A 36 -9.48 6.37 -5.21
CA VAL A 36 -10.50 7.29 -5.72
C VAL A 36 -11.07 8.12 -4.57
N ASP A 37 -11.32 9.41 -4.82
CA ASP A 37 -11.90 10.33 -3.83
C ASP A 37 -13.42 10.30 -3.98
N ASP A 38 -14.15 10.16 -2.86
CA ASP A 38 -15.62 10.24 -2.78
C ASP A 38 -16.41 9.27 -3.68
N GLN A 39 -15.82 8.14 -4.11
CA GLN A 39 -16.56 7.09 -4.83
C GLN A 39 -17.35 6.20 -3.87
N SER A 40 -18.64 6.00 -4.14
CA SER A 40 -19.48 5.05 -3.41
C SER A 40 -19.23 3.62 -3.91
N PRO A 41 -19.24 2.59 -3.04
CA PRO A 41 -19.23 1.20 -3.53
C PRO A 41 -20.45 0.91 -4.42
N PHE A 42 -21.59 1.54 -4.16
CA PHE A 42 -22.83 1.33 -4.92
C PHE A 42 -22.80 1.96 -6.32
N ASP A 43 -21.76 2.72 -6.64
CA ASP A 43 -21.48 3.18 -8.00
C ASP A 43 -21.00 2.04 -8.91
N LEU A 44 -20.47 0.95 -8.34
CA LEU A 44 -19.88 -0.16 -9.08
C LEU A 44 -20.85 -1.34 -9.18
N LYS A 45 -21.00 -1.88 -10.39
CA LYS A 45 -21.88 -3.04 -10.65
C LYS A 45 -21.50 -4.30 -9.89
N VAL A 46 -20.23 -4.43 -9.49
CA VAL A 46 -19.76 -5.53 -8.63
C VAL A 46 -20.40 -5.53 -7.24
N TYR A 47 -20.77 -4.36 -6.71
CA TYR A 47 -21.43 -4.24 -5.39
C TYR A 47 -22.93 -3.91 -5.51
N ASN A 48 -23.35 -3.27 -6.61
CA ASN A 48 -24.74 -2.91 -6.88
C ASN A 48 -25.07 -3.18 -8.36
N PRO A 49 -25.69 -4.34 -8.69
CA PRO A 49 -26.05 -4.70 -10.06
C PRO A 49 -26.93 -3.66 -10.77
N ASP A 50 -27.69 -2.86 -10.02
CA ASP A 50 -28.59 -1.83 -10.54
C ASP A 50 -27.90 -0.46 -10.76
N SER A 51 -26.58 -0.36 -10.55
CA SER A 51 -25.84 0.87 -10.82
C SER A 51 -25.98 1.29 -12.28
N THR A 52 -26.30 2.57 -12.51
CA THR A 52 -26.40 3.16 -13.84
C THR A 52 -25.02 3.50 -14.45
N LEU A 53 -23.94 3.38 -13.67
CA LEU A 53 -22.60 3.71 -14.13
C LEU A 53 -21.94 2.52 -14.82
N GLU A 54 -21.32 2.78 -15.95
CA GLU A 54 -20.57 1.78 -16.72
C GLU A 54 -19.09 1.84 -16.36
N THR A 55 -18.57 0.78 -15.75
CA THR A 55 -17.18 0.69 -15.29
C THR A 55 -16.43 -0.51 -15.86
N PRO A 56 -16.41 -0.73 -17.19
CA PRO A 56 -15.95 -1.98 -17.80
C PRO A 56 -14.51 -2.37 -17.43
N ASN A 57 -13.64 -1.38 -17.18
CA ASN A 57 -12.27 -1.64 -16.74
C ASN A 57 -12.18 -2.12 -15.28
N ILE A 58 -13.00 -1.56 -14.39
CA ILE A 58 -13.07 -1.95 -12.98
C ILE A 58 -13.75 -3.32 -12.86
N ASP A 59 -14.83 -3.52 -13.62
CA ASP A 59 -15.56 -4.80 -13.66
C ASP A 59 -14.64 -5.94 -14.11
N ARG A 60 -13.80 -5.69 -15.12
CA ARG A 60 -12.79 -6.66 -15.57
C ARG A 60 -11.73 -6.94 -14.49
N ILE A 61 -11.26 -5.93 -13.76
CA ILE A 61 -10.31 -6.11 -12.65
C ILE A 61 -10.94 -6.95 -11.54
N ALA A 62 -12.19 -6.66 -11.18
CA ALA A 62 -12.93 -7.41 -10.17
C ALA A 62 -13.12 -8.89 -10.57
N ALA A 63 -13.50 -9.15 -11.83
CA ALA A 63 -13.69 -10.51 -12.34
C ALA A 63 -12.39 -11.33 -12.44
N GLN A 64 -11.23 -10.67 -12.56
CA GLN A 64 -9.91 -11.31 -12.66
C GLN A 64 -9.15 -11.35 -11.34
N GLY A 65 -9.71 -10.78 -10.27
CA GLY A 65 -9.01 -10.53 -9.03
C GLY A 65 -9.81 -10.94 -7.79
N MET A 66 -9.58 -10.21 -6.71
CA MET A 66 -10.27 -10.39 -5.44
C MET A 66 -11.05 -9.12 -5.10
N VAL A 67 -12.29 -9.32 -4.65
CA VAL A 67 -13.21 -8.25 -4.22
C VAL A 67 -13.39 -8.36 -2.71
N PHE A 68 -13.47 -7.21 -2.02
CA PHE A 68 -13.68 -7.15 -0.58
C PHE A 68 -15.05 -6.53 -0.30
N ASP A 69 -15.98 -7.33 0.22
CA ASP A 69 -17.36 -6.88 0.50
C ASP A 69 -17.48 -6.03 1.78
N SER A 70 -16.42 -5.94 2.58
CA SER A 70 -16.42 -5.24 3.87
C SER A 70 -15.10 -4.52 4.13
N ALA A 71 -14.75 -3.60 3.25
CA ALA A 71 -13.63 -2.67 3.43
C ALA A 71 -14.12 -1.35 4.03
N HIS A 72 -13.61 -0.99 5.21
CA HIS A 72 -14.04 0.20 5.95
C HIS A 72 -12.87 1.10 6.32
N HIS A 73 -13.09 2.42 6.27
CA HIS A 73 -12.20 3.40 6.88
C HIS A 73 -12.69 3.74 8.30
N MET A 74 -11.78 4.08 9.21
CA MET A 74 -12.11 4.34 10.62
C MET A 74 -12.73 5.73 10.88
N GLY A 75 -13.11 6.48 9.85
CA GLY A 75 -13.63 7.83 10.00
C GLY A 75 -12.57 8.90 10.23
N ALA A 76 -13.01 10.00 10.84
CA ALA A 76 -12.22 11.12 11.31
C ALA A 76 -12.97 11.81 12.46
N TRP A 77 -12.31 12.74 13.16
CA TRP A 77 -12.94 13.53 14.23
C TRP A 77 -13.78 14.71 13.72
N VAL A 78 -13.71 15.00 12.41
CA VAL A 78 -14.42 16.10 11.77
C VAL A 78 -15.01 15.65 10.43
N GLY A 79 -16.00 16.42 9.93
CA GLY A 79 -16.42 16.30 8.53
C GLY A 79 -15.23 16.52 7.58
N ALA A 80 -15.30 15.92 6.38
CA ALA A 80 -14.19 15.80 5.41
C ALA A 80 -13.08 14.80 5.82
N VAL A 81 -13.43 13.51 5.76
CA VAL A 81 -12.60 12.35 6.14
C VAL A 81 -11.37 12.10 5.25
N CYS A 82 -11.27 12.78 4.09
CA CYS A 82 -10.22 12.57 3.10
C CYS A 82 -8.80 12.64 3.68
N THR A 83 -8.55 13.58 4.60
CA THR A 83 -7.25 13.75 5.23
C THR A 83 -6.92 12.53 6.08
N SER A 84 -7.75 12.22 7.09
CA SER A 84 -7.52 11.07 7.96
C SER A 84 -7.44 9.76 7.19
N SER A 85 -8.32 9.55 6.21
CA SER A 85 -8.31 8.37 5.32
C SER A 85 -6.96 8.18 4.63
N ARG A 86 -6.44 9.23 3.96
CA ARG A 86 -5.15 9.17 3.26
C ARG A 86 -3.97 8.97 4.21
N HIS A 87 -4.00 9.55 5.41
CA HIS A 87 -2.96 9.35 6.41
C HIS A 87 -2.93 7.89 6.92
N MET A 88 -4.11 7.30 7.18
CA MET A 88 -4.21 5.89 7.58
C MET A 88 -3.68 4.97 6.47
N ILE A 89 -4.08 5.19 5.22
CA ILE A 89 -3.63 4.39 4.08
C ILE A 89 -2.11 4.48 3.89
N MET A 90 -1.53 5.67 3.99
CA MET A 90 -0.10 5.84 3.77
C MET A 90 0.76 5.34 4.92
N SER A 91 0.26 5.30 6.15
CA SER A 91 1.05 4.90 7.33
C SER A 91 0.70 3.51 7.87
N GLY A 92 -0.41 2.90 7.42
CA GLY A 92 -0.96 1.68 8.00
C GLY A 92 -1.45 1.84 9.44
N ARG A 93 -1.55 3.08 9.95
CA ARG A 93 -1.98 3.37 11.33
C ARG A 93 -3.47 3.62 11.39
N THR A 94 -4.06 3.37 12.56
CA THR A 94 -5.46 3.71 12.85
C THR A 94 -5.64 5.22 12.94
N VAL A 95 -6.90 5.69 12.87
CA VAL A 95 -7.25 7.11 13.05
C VAL A 95 -6.60 7.70 14.32
N TRP A 96 -6.52 6.98 15.43
CA TRP A 96 -5.94 7.47 16.70
C TRP A 96 -4.42 7.70 16.70
N HIS A 97 -3.70 7.22 15.68
CA HIS A 97 -2.24 7.13 15.65
C HIS A 97 -1.64 7.79 14.40
N ILE A 98 -2.37 8.71 13.78
CA ILE A 98 -1.91 9.48 12.62
C ILE A 98 -1.71 10.96 12.99
N PRO A 99 -0.77 11.68 12.35
CA PRO A 99 -0.64 13.11 12.56
C PRO A 99 -1.81 13.86 11.92
N ASP A 100 -2.05 15.06 12.42
CA ASP A 100 -2.95 16.00 11.76
C ASP A 100 -2.27 16.67 10.57
N ARG A 101 -3.12 17.17 9.66
CA ARG A 101 -2.69 18.14 8.65
C ARG A 101 -2.28 19.44 9.34
N GLY A 102 -1.19 20.05 8.88
CA GLY A 102 -0.71 21.35 9.39
C GLY A 102 -1.82 22.40 9.49
N GLY A 103 -1.88 23.09 10.63
CA GLY A 103 -2.91 24.08 10.92
C GLY A 103 -4.25 23.51 11.39
N ARG A 104 -4.33 22.20 11.69
CA ARG A 104 -5.48 21.55 12.31
C ARG A 104 -5.04 20.73 13.52
N THR A 105 -5.94 20.60 14.50
CA THR A 105 -5.73 19.79 15.70
C THR A 105 -7.04 19.07 16.00
N ASN A 106 -7.27 17.99 15.25
CA ASN A 106 -8.46 17.18 15.31
C ASN A 106 -8.19 15.85 16.00
N ASN A 107 -6.98 15.28 15.86
CA ASN A 107 -6.59 14.09 16.59
C ASN A 107 -6.28 14.45 18.05
N PRO A 108 -7.02 13.90 19.03
CA PRO A 108 -6.75 14.14 20.45
C PRO A 108 -5.36 13.64 20.90
N ASN A 109 -4.75 12.74 20.14
CA ASN A 109 -3.45 12.14 20.46
C ASN A 109 -2.28 12.79 19.72
N VAL A 110 -2.49 13.83 18.90
CA VAL A 110 -1.44 14.38 18.02
C VAL A 110 -0.20 14.88 18.77
N SER A 111 -0.36 15.30 20.02
CA SER A 111 0.73 15.78 20.87
C SER A 111 1.41 14.67 21.68
N ASP A 112 0.90 13.44 21.66
CA ASP A 112 1.51 12.32 22.36
C ASP A 112 2.49 11.58 21.42
N PRO A 113 3.82 11.74 21.60
CA PRO A 113 4.81 11.11 20.75
C PRO A 113 4.86 9.59 20.88
N LYS A 114 4.23 8.99 21.91
CA LYS A 114 4.10 7.53 22.02
C LYS A 114 3.01 6.99 21.10
N LEU A 115 1.97 7.77 20.86
CA LEU A 115 0.83 7.40 20.03
C LEU A 115 1.02 7.84 18.58
N VAL A 116 1.54 9.06 18.38
CA VAL A 116 1.84 9.66 17.08
C VAL A 116 3.32 10.02 17.04
N PRO A 117 4.20 9.05 16.76
CA PRO A 117 5.63 9.29 16.84
C PRO A 117 6.10 10.19 15.69
N PRO A 118 7.04 11.11 15.93
CA PRO A 118 7.48 12.09 14.91
C PRO A 118 8.19 11.44 13.72
N ASP A 119 8.76 10.24 13.90
CA ASP A 119 9.39 9.45 12.86
C ASP A 119 8.40 8.54 12.12
N LEU A 120 7.08 8.65 12.36
CA LEU A 120 6.08 7.87 11.62
C LEU A 120 6.23 8.02 10.11
N VAL A 121 6.70 9.17 9.62
CA VAL A 121 7.00 9.41 8.21
C VAL A 121 7.93 8.34 7.60
N GLN A 122 8.85 7.80 8.40
CA GLN A 122 9.76 6.74 7.99
C GLN A 122 9.07 5.38 7.89
N ASN A 123 7.89 5.21 8.47
CA ASN A 123 7.10 3.97 8.41
C ASN A 123 5.83 4.20 7.58
N THR A 124 6.01 4.84 6.42
CA THR A 124 4.95 5.06 5.44
C THR A 124 5.19 4.17 4.22
N MET A 125 4.12 3.86 3.48
CA MET A 125 4.13 2.99 2.31
C MET A 125 5.29 3.31 1.36
N ALA A 126 5.50 4.57 0.98
CA ALA A 126 6.60 4.92 0.10
C ALA A 126 7.98 4.73 0.75
N ALA A 127 8.14 5.05 2.04
CA ALA A 127 9.39 4.84 2.77
C ALA A 127 9.75 3.34 2.91
N ASP A 128 8.76 2.51 3.23
CA ASP A 128 8.90 1.06 3.31
C ASP A 128 9.30 0.46 1.96
N PHE A 129 8.64 0.88 0.88
CA PHE A 129 8.94 0.41 -0.47
C PHE A 129 10.33 0.85 -0.94
N ASN A 130 10.73 2.09 -0.67
CA ASN A 130 12.09 2.55 -0.96
C ASN A 130 13.15 1.72 -0.23
N ARG A 131 12.94 1.41 1.06
CA ARG A 131 13.85 0.54 1.82
C ARG A 131 13.91 -0.88 1.27
N ALA A 132 12.80 -1.38 0.71
CA ALA A 132 12.75 -2.65 -0.01
C ALA A 132 13.33 -2.55 -1.45
N GLY A 133 13.87 -1.40 -1.83
CA GLY A 133 14.56 -1.14 -3.09
C GLY A 133 13.64 -0.90 -4.30
N TYR A 134 12.35 -0.61 -4.07
CA TYR A 134 11.44 -0.23 -5.14
C TYR A 134 11.64 1.23 -5.56
N ASP A 135 11.44 1.50 -6.85
CA ASP A 135 11.21 2.87 -7.32
C ASP A 135 9.76 3.26 -7.02
N THR A 136 9.57 4.36 -6.30
CA THR A 136 8.23 4.79 -5.88
C THR A 136 7.81 6.07 -6.63
N THR A 137 6.65 6.03 -7.26
CA THR A 137 6.05 7.18 -7.94
C THR A 137 4.66 7.44 -7.39
N ARG A 138 4.34 8.71 -7.12
CA ARG A 138 3.03 9.15 -6.69
C ARG A 138 2.50 10.23 -7.61
N THR A 139 1.28 10.02 -8.11
CA THR A 139 0.48 11.02 -8.81
C THR A 139 -0.86 11.13 -8.09
N CYS A 140 -1.15 12.28 -7.48
CA CYS A 140 -2.32 12.41 -6.65
C CYS A 140 -2.87 13.85 -6.59
N LYS A 141 -4.02 14.00 -5.91
CA LYS A 141 -4.61 15.28 -5.57
C LYS A 141 -3.66 16.07 -4.67
N LYS A 142 -3.46 17.36 -4.99
CA LYS A 142 -2.67 18.26 -4.14
C LYS A 142 -3.46 18.61 -2.88
N GLY A 143 -2.83 18.42 -1.73
CA GLY A 143 -3.41 18.69 -0.41
C GLY A 143 -4.32 17.57 0.10
N ASN A 144 -4.68 17.66 1.39
CA ASN A 144 -5.44 16.64 2.13
C ASN A 144 -4.71 15.29 2.27
N SER A 145 -3.38 15.26 2.25
CA SER A 145 -2.57 14.08 2.55
C SER A 145 -1.49 14.41 3.57
N TYR A 146 -0.75 13.39 4.00
CA TYR A 146 0.40 13.51 4.90
C TYR A 146 1.62 14.00 4.11
N ASP A 147 1.91 15.30 4.18
CA ASP A 147 2.96 15.94 3.38
C ASP A 147 4.34 15.27 3.55
N GLY A 148 4.69 14.88 4.77
CA GLY A 148 5.93 14.14 5.03
C GLY A 148 5.98 12.79 4.31
N ALA A 149 4.86 12.05 4.27
CA ALA A 149 4.78 10.76 3.57
C ALA A 149 4.87 10.93 2.05
N ASN A 150 4.27 12.00 1.51
CA ASN A 150 4.34 12.30 0.07
C ASN A 150 5.79 12.46 -0.40
N GLN A 151 6.62 13.11 0.43
CA GLN A 151 8.04 13.34 0.15
C GLN A 151 8.89 12.06 0.21
N GLN A 152 8.33 10.95 0.68
CA GLN A 152 9.01 9.66 0.64
C GLN A 152 8.91 9.02 -0.76
N SER A 153 8.07 9.50 -1.68
CA SER A 153 8.07 8.99 -3.05
C SER A 153 9.29 9.49 -3.83
N THR A 154 9.96 8.62 -4.60
CA THR A 154 11.09 8.98 -5.47
C THR A 154 10.67 10.01 -6.52
N VAL A 155 9.46 9.84 -7.09
CA VAL A 155 8.86 10.77 -8.05
C VAL A 155 7.51 11.22 -7.51
N LEU A 156 7.29 12.54 -7.47
CA LEU A 156 6.07 13.17 -6.99
C LEU A 156 5.49 14.09 -8.07
N HIS A 157 4.31 13.76 -8.57
CA HIS A 157 3.58 14.56 -9.55
C HIS A 157 2.14 14.79 -9.07
N ASP A 158 1.98 15.70 -8.11
CA ASP A 158 0.65 16.05 -7.60
C ASP A 158 0.02 17.18 -8.41
N GLU A 159 -1.19 16.93 -8.90
CA GLU A 159 -2.02 17.91 -9.60
C GLU A 159 -3.43 17.92 -9.02
N THR A 160 -4.07 19.08 -8.99
CA THR A 160 -5.50 19.19 -8.72
C THR A 160 -6.19 19.57 -10.01
N LYS A 161 -6.91 18.61 -10.61
CA LYS A 161 -7.86 18.88 -11.68
C LYS A 161 -9.26 18.80 -11.09
N ARG A 162 -9.82 19.95 -10.73
CA ARG A 162 -11.26 20.06 -10.49
C ARG A 162 -11.87 20.34 -11.85
N GLY A 163 -12.87 19.56 -12.26
CA GLY A 163 -13.67 19.93 -13.42
C GLY A 163 -14.24 21.31 -13.16
N GLU A 164 -13.94 22.25 -14.05
CA GLU A 164 -14.68 23.51 -14.16
C GLU A 164 -15.97 23.27 -14.94
#